data_AF-A0A2G6H3J8-F1
#
_entry.id   AF-A0A2G6H3J8-F1
#
_cell.length_a   1.000
_cell.length_b   1.000
_cell.length_c   1.000
_cell.angle_alpha   90.00
_cell.angle_beta   90.00
_cell.angle_gamma   90.00
#
_symmetry.space_group_name_H-M   'P 1'
#
loop_
_entity.id
_entity.type
_entity.pdbx_description
1 polymer ?
#
loop_
_entity_poly.entity_id
_entity_poly.type
_entity_poly.pdbx_seq_one_letter_code
_entity_poly.pdbx_strand_id
1 'polypeptide(L)'
;MDQALLLITLIEPVTRTMFIDRFLVSAEAYRIPIQLVFNKIDVLSEEQLAELKKLQQKYENIGYQTYAISAYNQDDIAIIRSILQNKVSVISGHSGVGKSTLINAVDSHLQLKTGEISSSHQSGKHTTTFAEMFPLQFGGYIIDTPGVRGFGLVDIQKEELGHYFKEIFEYSHHCKFNNCYHIQEPNCAVCKAVADGKIDANRYENYVRLYLDEDTKHRL
;
A
#
# COMPACT_ATOMS: atom_id res chain seq x y z
N MET A 1 11.30 -2.09 -12.44
CA MET A 1 11.00 -1.66 -11.08
C MET A 1 10.94 -2.91 -10.23
N ASP A 2 11.69 -2.94 -9.13
CA ASP A 2 11.96 -4.16 -8.38
C ASP A 2 11.04 -4.30 -7.16
N GLN A 3 10.56 -3.18 -6.61
CA GLN A 3 9.65 -3.16 -5.48
C GLN A 3 8.85 -1.85 -5.38
N ALA A 4 7.76 -1.89 -4.61
CA ALA A 4 7.02 -0.73 -4.14
C ALA A 4 7.08 -0.64 -2.61
N LEU A 5 7.26 0.56 -2.08
CA LEU A 5 7.09 0.86 -0.66
C LEU A 5 5.82 1.71 -0.52
N LEU A 6 4.84 1.19 0.20
CA LEU A 6 3.62 1.92 0.54
C LEU A 6 3.77 2.54 1.93
N LEU A 7 3.88 3.86 1.99
CA LEU A 7 3.87 4.59 3.25
C LEU A 7 2.44 4.73 3.78
N ILE A 8 2.29 4.32 5.02
CA ILE A 8 1.03 4.26 5.77
C ILE A 8 1.24 5.07 7.05
N THR A 9 0.23 5.85 7.43
CA THR A 9 0.21 6.58 8.70
C THR A 9 -1.11 6.35 9.39
N LEU A 10 -1.07 6.19 10.72
CA LEU A 10 -2.27 6.09 11.56
C LEU A 10 -2.81 7.47 11.94
N ILE A 11 -1.99 8.51 11.82
CA ILE A 11 -2.36 9.89 12.09
C ILE A 11 -1.93 10.80 10.94
N GLU A 12 -2.79 11.79 10.66
CA GLU A 12 -2.54 12.96 9.81
C GLU A 12 -1.54 12.78 8.64
N PRO A 13 -2.02 12.32 7.46
CA PRO A 13 -3.36 11.79 7.20
C PRO A 13 -3.52 10.34 7.68
N VAL A 14 -4.73 9.93 8.04
CA VAL A 14 -5.00 8.51 8.30
C VAL A 14 -5.06 7.76 6.97
N THR A 15 -4.27 6.70 6.84
CA THR A 15 -4.32 5.81 5.68
C THR A 15 -5.32 4.70 5.93
N ARG A 16 -6.45 4.74 5.21
CA ARG A 16 -7.54 3.76 5.38
C ARG A 16 -7.14 2.40 4.80
N THR A 17 -7.63 1.32 5.41
CA THR A 17 -7.36 -0.05 4.92
C THR A 17 -7.82 -0.26 3.48
N MET A 18 -8.90 0.39 3.05
CA MET A 18 -9.33 0.33 1.66
C MET A 18 -8.26 0.88 0.69
N PHE A 19 -7.56 1.95 1.05
CA PHE A 19 -6.47 2.46 0.21
C PHE A 19 -5.31 1.47 0.15
N ILE A 20 -4.95 0.87 1.29
CA ILE A 20 -3.90 -0.14 1.39
C ILE A 20 -4.24 -1.34 0.50
N ASP A 21 -5.44 -1.89 0.67
CA ASP A 21 -5.89 -3.09 -0.03
C ASP A 21 -5.98 -2.88 -1.54
N ARG A 22 -6.47 -1.72 -1.99
CA ARG A 22 -6.50 -1.34 -3.40
C ARG A 22 -5.09 -1.26 -4.00
N PHE A 23 -4.14 -0.71 -3.25
CA PHE A 23 -2.75 -0.61 -3.67
C PHE A 23 -2.09 -1.99 -3.74
N LEU A 24 -2.33 -2.86 -2.75
CA LEU A 24 -1.86 -4.24 -2.73
C LEU A 24 -2.37 -5.01 -3.96
N VAL A 25 -3.67 -4.94 -4.23
CA VAL A 25 -4.30 -5.55 -5.40
C VAL A 25 -3.64 -5.11 -6.71
N SER A 26 -3.35 -3.81 -6.84
CA SER A 26 -2.66 -3.29 -8.03
C SER A 26 -1.22 -3.79 -8.13
N ALA A 27 -0.50 -3.86 -7.01
CA ALA A 27 0.86 -4.38 -6.97
C ALA A 27 0.90 -5.88 -7.35
N GLU A 28 -0.02 -6.67 -6.81
CA GLU A 28 -0.15 -8.10 -7.14
C GLU A 28 -0.50 -8.33 -8.62
N ALA A 29 -1.41 -7.52 -9.18
CA ALA A 29 -1.75 -7.58 -10.61
C ALA A 29 -0.55 -7.34 -11.53
N TYR A 30 0.36 -6.44 -11.14
CA TYR A 30 1.61 -6.19 -11.86
C TYR A 30 2.79 -7.05 -11.41
N ARG A 31 2.59 -7.97 -10.45
CA ARG A 31 3.64 -8.80 -9.84
C ARG A 31 4.80 -7.98 -9.28
N ILE A 32 4.47 -6.87 -8.66
CA ILE A 32 5.43 -5.96 -8.04
C ILE A 32 5.50 -6.31 -6.55
N PRO A 33 6.67 -6.74 -6.04
CA PRO A 33 6.87 -6.94 -4.61
C PRO A 33 6.57 -5.66 -3.84
N ILE A 34 5.81 -5.77 -2.75
CA ILE A 34 5.39 -4.61 -1.96
C ILE A 34 5.75 -4.74 -0.48
N GLN A 35 6.34 -3.67 0.04
CA GLN A 35 6.68 -3.49 1.45
C GLN A 35 5.73 -2.44 2.06
N LEU A 36 5.12 -2.75 3.19
CA LEU A 36 4.26 -1.82 3.92
C LEU A 36 5.09 -1.07 4.97
N VAL A 37 5.11 0.26 4.91
CA VAL A 37 5.94 1.09 5.80
C VAL A 37 5.03 2.01 6.61
N PHE A 38 4.80 1.65 7.87
CA PHE A 38 4.05 2.44 8.84
C PHE A 38 4.97 3.53 9.41
N ASN A 39 4.78 4.76 8.95
CA ASN A 39 5.60 5.91 9.35
C ASN A 39 4.98 6.70 10.51
N LYS A 40 5.76 7.63 11.07
CA LYS A 40 5.38 8.56 12.15
C LYS A 40 5.08 7.85 13.48
N ILE A 41 5.78 6.76 13.80
CA ILE A 41 5.55 6.06 15.07
C ILE A 41 5.95 6.89 16.30
N ASP A 42 6.79 7.90 16.10
CA ASP A 42 7.29 8.82 17.13
C ASP A 42 6.20 9.71 17.75
N VAL A 43 5.06 9.86 17.07
CA VAL A 43 3.95 10.71 17.50
C VAL A 43 2.70 9.92 17.87
N LEU A 44 2.79 8.59 17.93
CA LEU A 44 1.68 7.72 18.31
C LEU A 44 1.60 7.55 19.82
N SER A 45 0.38 7.56 20.36
CA SER A 45 0.11 7.14 21.73
C SER A 45 0.31 5.63 21.92
N GLU A 46 0.38 5.16 23.17
CA GLU A 46 0.48 3.71 23.45
C GLU A 46 -0.70 2.91 22.85
N GLU A 47 -1.90 3.49 22.89
CA GLU A 47 -3.09 2.89 22.28
C GLU A 47 -2.94 2.78 20.76
N GLN A 48 -2.49 3.85 20.10
CA GLN A 48 -2.26 3.87 18.66
C GLN A 48 -1.12 2.94 18.24
N LEU A 49 -0.08 2.79 19.06
CA LEU A 49 0.98 1.82 18.83
C LEU A 49 0.45 0.38 18.93
N ALA A 50 -0.49 0.10 19.83
CA ALA A 50 -1.16 -1.19 19.90
C ALA A 50 -2.04 -1.46 18.67
N GLU A 51 -2.75 -0.44 18.18
CA GLU A 51 -3.51 -0.53 16.91
C GLU A 51 -2.60 -0.78 15.71
N LEU A 52 -1.48 -0.07 15.64
CA LEU A 52 -0.46 -0.26 14.59
C LEU A 52 0.02 -1.70 14.56
N LYS A 53 0.39 -2.27 15.72
CA LYS A 53 0.85 -3.66 15.82
C LYS A 53 -0.20 -4.67 15.35
N LYS A 54 -1.48 -4.46 15.71
CA LYS A 54 -2.59 -5.31 15.22
C LYS A 54 -2.69 -5.22 13.70
N LEU A 55 -2.58 -4.01 13.14
CA LEU A 55 -2.66 -3.79 11.71
C LEU A 55 -1.47 -4.39 10.95
N GLN A 56 -0.25 -4.29 11.49
CA GLN A 56 0.93 -4.98 10.96
C GLN A 56 0.73 -6.49 10.94
N GLN A 57 0.38 -7.07 12.09
CA GLN A 57 0.18 -8.51 12.22
C GLN A 57 -0.87 -9.03 11.22
N LYS A 58 -1.93 -8.27 10.97
CA LYS A 58 -2.94 -8.60 9.96
C LYS A 58 -2.31 -8.82 8.58
N TYR A 59 -1.49 -7.89 8.10
CA TYR A 59 -0.87 -8.00 6.77
C TYR A 59 0.30 -8.99 6.74
N GLU A 60 1.02 -9.15 7.84
CA GLU A 60 2.08 -10.15 7.98
C GLU A 60 1.53 -11.58 7.91
N ASN A 61 0.39 -11.85 8.54
CA ASN A 61 -0.30 -13.14 8.46
C ASN A 61 -0.71 -13.51 7.02
N ILE A 62 -0.90 -12.51 6.15
CA ILE A 62 -1.21 -12.68 4.72
C ILE A 62 0.07 -12.87 3.90
N GLY A 63 1.24 -12.58 4.47
CA GLY A 63 2.55 -12.73 3.83
C GLY A 63 3.14 -11.44 3.26
N TYR A 64 2.66 -10.27 3.69
CA TYR A 64 3.31 -8.99 3.37
C TYR A 64 4.37 -8.64 4.42
N GLN A 65 5.49 -8.05 3.99
CA GLN A 65 6.47 -7.52 4.92
C GLN A 65 6.04 -6.13 5.39
N THR A 66 6.16 -5.89 6.69
CA THR A 66 5.80 -4.60 7.28
C THR A 66 6.94 -4.04 8.10
N TYR A 67 7.00 -2.71 8.17
CA TYR A 67 8.00 -1.97 8.93
C TYR A 67 7.31 -0.82 9.66
N ALA A 68 7.61 -0.67 10.95
CA ALA A 68 7.17 0.46 11.75
C ALA A 68 8.36 1.39 11.96
N ILE A 69 8.27 2.63 11.50
CA ILE A 69 9.39 3.56 11.47
C ILE A 69 9.01 4.98 11.90
N SER A 70 9.99 5.71 12.41
CA SER A 70 10.02 7.16 12.37
C SER A 70 11.05 7.61 11.35
N ALA A 71 10.66 8.47 10.42
CA ALA A 71 11.61 9.09 9.49
C ALA A 71 12.67 9.97 10.19
N TYR A 72 12.49 10.27 11.48
CA TYR A 72 13.43 11.00 12.31
C TYR A 72 14.37 10.10 13.13
N ASN A 73 14.13 8.79 13.15
CA ASN A 73 14.97 7.81 13.86
C ASN A 73 16.00 7.19 12.90
N GLN A 74 17.29 7.23 13.25
CA GLN A 74 18.35 6.76 12.34
C GLN A 74 18.42 5.24 12.18
N ASP A 75 18.06 4.47 13.21
CA ASP A 75 18.05 3.00 13.15
C ASP A 75 16.96 2.50 12.21
N ASP A 76 15.78 3.13 12.30
CA ASP A 76 14.65 2.86 11.39
C ASP A 76 15.02 3.17 9.94
N ILE A 77 15.71 4.29 9.70
CA ILE A 77 16.19 4.67 8.37
C ILE A 77 17.26 3.69 7.86
N ALA A 78 18.11 3.15 8.72
CA ALA A 78 19.09 2.14 8.33
C ALA A 78 18.40 0.86 7.80
N ILE A 79 17.28 0.45 8.41
CA ILE A 79 16.44 -0.65 7.90
C ILE A 79 15.92 -0.31 6.51
N ILE A 80 15.36 0.89 6.30
CA ILE A 80 14.85 1.30 4.98
C ILE A 80 15.97 1.36 3.93
N ARG A 81 17.16 1.86 4.26
CA ARG A 81 18.31 1.86 3.34
C ARG A 81 18.67 0.44 2.89
N SER A 82 18.67 -0.52 3.81
CA SER A 82 18.94 -1.94 3.48
C SER A 82 17.92 -2.52 2.50
N ILE A 83 16.65 -2.12 2.62
CA ILE A 83 15.57 -2.56 1.73
C ILE A 83 15.75 -1.98 0.33
N LEU A 84 16.16 -0.70 0.25
CA LEU A 84 16.32 0.05 -1.01
C LEU A 84 17.62 -0.25 -1.75
N GLN A 85 18.63 -0.75 -1.05
CA GLN A 85 19.97 -0.96 -1.59
C GLN A 85 19.93 -1.81 -2.87
N ASN A 86 20.55 -1.29 -3.94
CA ASN A 86 20.68 -1.92 -5.25
C ASN A 86 19.34 -2.27 -5.93
N LYS A 87 18.23 -1.63 -5.55
CA LYS A 87 16.91 -1.85 -6.14
C LYS A 87 16.30 -0.57 -6.69
N VAL A 88 15.50 -0.71 -7.74
CA VAL A 88 14.62 0.33 -8.26
C VAL A 88 13.29 0.27 -7.51
N SER A 89 13.03 1.27 -6.67
CA SER A 89 11.89 1.28 -5.75
C SER A 89 10.97 2.46 -6.02
N VAL A 90 9.66 2.23 -6.12
CA VAL A 90 8.67 3.32 -6.07
C VAL A 90 8.23 3.54 -4.64
N ILE A 91 8.09 4.80 -4.22
CA ILE A 91 7.54 5.16 -2.91
C ILE A 91 6.17 5.80 -3.13
N SER A 92 5.12 5.19 -2.55
CA SER A 92 3.75 5.69 -2.67
C SER A 92 3.08 5.87 -1.30
N GLY A 93 1.94 6.55 -1.29
CA GLY A 93 1.16 6.88 -0.09
C GLY A 93 0.50 8.26 -0.22
N HIS A 94 -0.43 8.57 0.68
CA HIS A 94 -1.15 9.85 0.65
C HIS A 94 -0.20 11.07 0.73
N SER A 95 -0.69 12.24 0.32
CA SER A 95 0.03 13.49 0.58
C SER A 95 0.15 13.69 2.10
N GLY A 96 1.32 14.08 2.61
CA GLY A 96 1.54 14.30 4.04
C GLY A 96 1.93 13.07 4.89
N VAL A 97 1.97 11.86 4.32
CA VAL A 97 2.43 10.63 5.04
C VAL A 97 3.94 10.63 5.35
N GLY A 98 4.69 11.59 4.80
CA GLY A 98 6.13 11.74 5.03
C GLY A 98 7.05 11.15 3.95
N LYS A 99 6.57 10.96 2.71
CA LYS A 99 7.39 10.46 1.58
C LYS A 99 8.69 11.26 1.38
N SER A 100 8.59 12.57 1.19
CA SER A 100 9.77 13.43 0.96
C SER A 100 10.70 13.46 2.17
N THR A 101 10.14 13.46 3.39
CA THR A 101 10.92 13.35 4.64
C THR A 101 11.70 12.04 4.69
N LEU A 102 11.05 10.92 4.39
CA LEU A 102 11.69 9.60 4.32
C LEU A 102 12.80 9.57 3.27
N ILE A 103 12.54 10.08 2.07
CA ILE A 103 13.52 10.09 0.98
C ILE A 103 14.77 10.89 1.37
N ASN A 104 14.60 12.09 1.92
CA ASN A 104 15.71 12.90 2.39
C ASN A 104 16.46 12.28 3.59
N ALA A 105 15.76 11.56 4.46
CA ALA A 105 16.39 10.85 5.57
C ALA A 105 17.21 9.65 5.07
N VAL A 106 16.69 8.92 4.08
CA VAL A 106 17.40 7.82 3.42
C VAL A 106 18.65 8.31 2.70
N ASP A 107 18.54 9.40 1.92
CA ASP A 107 19.67 10.00 1.22
C ASP A 107 19.54 11.53 1.22
N SER A 108 20.40 12.19 2.00
CA SER A 108 20.38 13.64 2.19
C SER A 108 20.79 14.42 0.94
N HIS A 109 21.40 13.78 -0.07
CA HIS A 109 21.78 14.44 -1.32
C HIS A 109 20.59 14.72 -2.24
N LEU A 110 19.47 14.02 -2.07
CA LEU A 110 18.31 14.19 -2.94
C LEU A 110 17.58 15.53 -2.71
N GLN A 111 17.75 16.14 -1.53
CA GLN A 111 17.25 17.48 -1.17
C GLN A 111 15.83 17.79 -1.70
N LEU A 112 14.93 16.81 -1.65
CA LEU A 112 13.56 16.99 -2.09
C LEU A 112 12.89 18.04 -1.21
N LYS A 113 12.07 18.92 -1.82
CA LYS A 113 11.36 19.97 -1.07
C LYS A 113 10.42 19.34 -0.05
N THR A 114 10.75 19.49 1.24
CA THR A 114 9.88 19.15 2.38
C THR A 114 9.09 20.39 2.79
N GLY A 115 7.78 20.40 2.57
CA GLY A 115 6.89 21.49 2.96
C GLY A 115 5.42 21.06 2.90
N GLU A 116 4.53 21.82 3.56
CA GLU A 116 3.09 21.63 3.41
C GLU A 116 2.71 21.78 1.94
N ILE A 117 2.27 20.67 1.36
CA ILE A 117 1.77 20.58 -0.01
C ILE A 117 2.90 20.92 -1.00
N SER A 118 3.40 19.91 -1.70
CA SER A 118 3.92 20.13 -3.04
C SER A 118 2.82 20.87 -3.81
N SER A 119 2.97 22.19 -3.95
CA SER A 119 2.03 23.10 -4.60
C SER A 119 2.07 22.87 -6.10
N SER A 120 1.63 21.68 -6.51
CA SER A 120 1.17 21.35 -7.85
C SER A 120 -0.35 21.21 -7.87
N HIS A 121 -1.04 21.85 -6.92
CA HIS A 121 -2.49 22.01 -6.95
C HIS A 121 -2.83 23.46 -7.26
N GLN A 122 -3.03 23.74 -8.55
CA GLN A 122 -4.12 24.59 -9.04
C GLN A 122 -4.10 24.64 -10.58
N SER A 123 -5.04 23.88 -11.16
CA SER A 123 -5.74 24.13 -12.42
C SER A 123 -5.85 22.84 -13.24
N GLY A 124 -7.09 22.52 -13.62
CA GLY A 124 -7.40 21.45 -14.54
C GLY A 124 -6.67 21.70 -15.86
N LYS A 125 -5.61 20.94 -16.08
CA LYS A 125 -4.99 20.74 -17.39
C LYS A 125 -4.27 19.42 -17.29
N HIS A 126 -4.58 18.50 -18.20
CA HIS A 126 -3.83 17.28 -18.44
C HIS A 126 -2.35 17.66 -18.62
N THR A 127 -1.59 17.65 -17.53
CA THR A 127 -0.18 18.01 -17.52
C THR A 127 0.54 16.77 -17.04
N THR A 128 1.19 16.09 -17.97
CA THR A 128 1.95 14.87 -17.76
C THR A 128 3.08 15.16 -16.77
N THR A 129 2.87 14.91 -15.48
CA THR A 129 3.95 14.95 -14.50
C THR A 129 4.79 13.71 -14.71
N PHE A 130 5.97 13.89 -15.31
CA PHE A 130 6.92 12.79 -15.52
C PHE A 130 7.36 12.25 -14.16
N ALA A 131 7.37 10.92 -14.02
CA ALA A 131 7.97 10.28 -12.85
C ALA A 131 9.47 10.58 -12.85
N GLU A 132 10.00 11.06 -11.72
CA GLU A 132 11.43 11.35 -11.56
C GLU A 132 12.11 10.19 -10.86
N MET A 133 13.30 9.83 -11.35
CA MET A 133 14.09 8.72 -10.82
C MET A 133 15.38 9.27 -10.21
N PHE A 134 15.53 9.06 -8.91
CA PHE A 134 16.62 9.57 -8.09
C PHE A 134 17.62 8.45 -7.80
N PRO A 135 18.89 8.57 -8.22
CA PRO A 135 19.92 7.61 -7.86
C PRO A 135 20.28 7.73 -6.37
N LEU A 136 20.47 6.60 -5.70
CA LEU A 136 20.89 6.55 -4.30
C LEU A 136 22.41 6.37 -4.19
N GLN A 137 23.05 7.05 -3.24
CA GLN A 137 24.51 6.98 -3.05
C GLN A 137 25.01 5.58 -2.70
N PHE A 138 24.18 4.78 -2.04
CA PHE A 138 24.50 3.40 -1.66
C PHE A 138 24.05 2.36 -2.70
N GLY A 139 23.66 2.81 -3.90
CA GLY A 139 23.21 1.97 -5.00
C GLY A 139 21.70 1.76 -5.00
N GLY A 140 21.11 1.71 -6.20
CA GLY A 140 19.65 1.66 -6.40
C GLY A 140 19.06 3.01 -6.80
N TYR A 141 17.74 3.04 -6.93
CA TYR A 141 17.00 4.21 -7.39
C TYR A 141 15.67 4.34 -6.68
N ILE A 142 15.26 5.56 -6.36
CA ILE A 142 13.90 5.88 -5.93
C ILE A 142 13.17 6.53 -7.09
N ILE A 143 12.01 6.00 -7.43
CA ILE A 143 11.07 6.67 -8.33
C ILE A 143 10.11 7.45 -7.43
N ASP A 144 10.23 8.79 -7.43
CA ASP A 144 9.17 9.64 -6.89
C ASP A 144 8.19 9.93 -8.02
N THR A 145 6.93 9.70 -7.71
CA THR A 145 5.85 9.89 -8.66
C THR A 145 4.98 11.06 -8.20
N PRO A 146 5.40 12.31 -8.40
CA PRO A 146 4.55 13.46 -8.12
C PRO A 146 3.30 13.37 -8.99
N GLY A 147 2.18 12.97 -8.39
CA GLY A 147 0.91 12.84 -9.08
C GLY A 147 0.63 11.50 -9.75
N VAL A 148 1.34 10.41 -9.43
CA VAL A 148 0.77 9.07 -9.69
C VAL A 148 -0.37 8.85 -8.69
N ARG A 149 -1.49 9.49 -8.99
CA ARG A 149 -2.82 9.10 -8.51
C ARG A 149 -3.21 7.72 -9.07
N GLY A 150 -2.38 7.12 -9.95
CA GLY A 150 -2.70 5.94 -10.76
C GLY A 150 -2.10 4.60 -10.33
N PHE A 151 -1.11 4.54 -9.42
CA PHE A 151 -0.64 3.26 -8.88
C PHE A 151 -1.65 2.84 -7.81
N GLY A 152 -2.65 2.06 -8.21
CA GLY A 152 -3.89 1.86 -7.45
C GLY A 152 -5.17 1.97 -8.28
N LEU A 153 -5.12 2.53 -9.50
CA LEU A 153 -6.27 2.72 -10.40
C LEU A 153 -6.23 1.81 -11.62
N VAL A 154 -5.73 0.57 -11.45
CA VAL A 154 -5.79 -0.40 -12.53
C VAL A 154 -7.25 -0.78 -12.77
N ASP A 155 -7.64 -0.87 -14.04
CA ASP A 155 -8.94 -1.42 -14.42
C ASP A 155 -8.85 -2.94 -14.35
N ILE A 156 -9.04 -3.46 -13.14
CA ILE A 156 -9.04 -4.89 -12.86
C ILE A 156 -10.42 -5.42 -13.17
N GLN A 157 -10.47 -6.44 -14.03
CA GLN A 157 -11.72 -7.15 -14.31
C GLN A 157 -12.25 -7.76 -13.01
N LYS A 158 -13.54 -7.62 -12.75
CA LYS A 158 -14.15 -8.02 -11.47
C LYS A 158 -13.94 -9.50 -11.18
N GLU A 159 -13.92 -10.30 -12.24
CA GLU A 159 -13.69 -11.74 -12.25
C GLU A 159 -12.29 -12.11 -11.76
N GLU A 160 -11.30 -11.23 -11.93
CA GLU A 160 -9.91 -11.46 -11.53
C GLU A 160 -9.57 -10.88 -10.16
N LEU A 161 -10.43 -10.01 -9.61
CA LEU A 161 -10.14 -9.28 -8.38
C LEU A 161 -9.76 -10.21 -7.22
N GLY A 162 -10.46 -11.34 -7.08
CA GLY A 162 -10.21 -12.32 -6.03
C GLY A 162 -8.81 -12.93 -6.11
N HIS A 163 -8.21 -13.00 -7.30
CA HIS A 163 -6.86 -13.53 -7.50
C HIS A 163 -5.77 -12.62 -6.94
N TYR A 164 -6.06 -11.33 -6.75
CA TYR A 164 -5.10 -10.35 -6.26
C TYR A 164 -5.20 -10.11 -4.75
N PHE A 165 -6.10 -10.82 -4.06
CA PHE A 165 -6.12 -10.98 -2.61
C PHE A 165 -5.51 -12.34 -2.28
N LYS A 166 -4.27 -12.39 -1.79
CA LYS A 166 -3.51 -13.65 -1.56
C LYS A 166 -4.31 -14.70 -0.81
N GLU A 167 -4.92 -14.29 0.29
CA GLU A 167 -5.71 -15.17 1.15
C GLU A 167 -7.01 -15.62 0.47
N ILE A 168 -7.68 -14.75 -0.29
CA ILE A 168 -8.88 -15.14 -1.06
C ILE A 168 -8.50 -16.13 -2.16
N PHE A 169 -7.42 -15.85 -2.90
CA PHE A 169 -6.90 -16.71 -3.94
C PHE A 169 -6.56 -18.10 -3.39
N GLU A 170 -5.87 -18.18 -2.24
CA GLU A 170 -5.55 -19.45 -1.58
C GLU A 170 -6.81 -20.27 -1.24
N TYR A 171 -7.80 -19.67 -0.59
CA TYR A 171 -9.04 -20.38 -0.23
C TYR A 171 -9.95 -20.65 -1.43
N SER A 172 -9.83 -19.88 -2.52
CA SER A 172 -10.64 -20.04 -3.73
C SER A 172 -10.48 -21.44 -4.36
N HIS A 173 -9.31 -22.07 -4.21
CA HIS A 173 -9.03 -23.42 -4.70
C HIS A 173 -9.92 -24.50 -4.07
N HIS A 174 -10.56 -24.20 -2.94
CA HIS A 174 -11.46 -25.10 -2.24
C HIS A 174 -12.94 -24.80 -2.50
N CYS A 175 -13.26 -23.82 -3.35
CA CYS A 175 -14.63 -23.52 -3.73
C CYS A 175 -15.24 -24.65 -4.56
N LYS A 176 -16.53 -24.91 -4.35
CA LYS A 176 -17.28 -25.89 -5.14
C LYS A 176 -17.37 -25.52 -6.63
N PHE A 177 -17.42 -24.22 -6.94
CA PHE A 177 -17.60 -23.69 -8.28
C PHE A 177 -16.34 -22.97 -8.75
N ASN A 178 -15.93 -23.21 -10.00
CA ASN A 178 -14.75 -22.60 -10.62
C ASN A 178 -14.94 -21.10 -10.93
N ASN A 179 -16.18 -20.62 -11.01
CA ASN A 179 -16.55 -19.23 -11.30
C ASN A 179 -17.18 -18.53 -10.08
N CYS A 180 -16.72 -18.90 -8.88
CA CYS A 180 -17.20 -18.31 -7.64
C CYS A 180 -16.62 -16.90 -7.46
N TYR A 181 -17.48 -15.90 -7.29
CA TYR A 181 -17.08 -14.52 -6.97
C TYR A 181 -16.85 -14.30 -5.48
N HIS A 182 -17.07 -15.32 -4.65
CA HIS A 182 -16.83 -15.29 -3.22
C HIS A 182 -17.65 -14.24 -2.47
N ILE A 183 -18.93 -14.06 -2.81
CA ILE A 183 -19.80 -13.07 -2.14
C ILE A 183 -21.04 -13.73 -1.55
N GLN A 184 -21.80 -14.47 -2.37
CA GLN A 184 -23.08 -15.06 -1.97
C GLN A 184 -23.23 -16.52 -2.43
N GLU A 185 -22.19 -17.11 -3.02
CA GLU A 185 -22.26 -18.45 -3.58
C GLU A 185 -22.43 -19.51 -2.48
N PRO A 186 -23.31 -20.51 -2.70
CA PRO A 186 -23.49 -21.60 -1.76
C PRO A 186 -22.22 -22.47 -1.70
N ASN A 187 -21.78 -22.81 -0.50
CA ASN A 187 -20.54 -23.58 -0.25
C ASN A 187 -19.26 -22.90 -0.76
N CYS A 188 -19.21 -21.56 -0.72
CA CYS A 188 -17.98 -20.82 -0.95
C CYS A 188 -16.97 -21.06 0.20
N ALA A 189 -15.79 -21.57 -0.14
CA ALA A 189 -14.74 -21.83 0.83
C ALA A 189 -14.15 -20.54 1.42
N VAL A 190 -14.09 -19.46 0.62
CA VAL A 190 -13.67 -18.12 1.07
C VAL A 190 -14.64 -17.58 2.13
N CYS A 191 -15.94 -17.58 1.87
CA CYS A 191 -16.94 -17.11 2.84
C CYS A 191 -16.91 -17.95 4.13
N LYS A 192 -16.68 -19.26 4.02
CA LYS A 192 -16.47 -20.12 5.19
C LYS A 192 -15.20 -19.74 5.95
N ALA A 193 -14.08 -19.50 5.26
CA ALA A 193 -12.83 -19.07 5.88
C ALA A 193 -12.96 -17.72 6.60
N VAL A 194 -13.78 -16.80 6.08
CA VAL A 194 -14.14 -15.55 6.77
C VAL A 194 -14.93 -15.85 8.05
N ALA A 195 -15.96 -16.70 7.98
CA ALA A 195 -16.76 -17.08 9.14
C ALA A 195 -15.95 -17.81 10.23
N ASP A 196 -14.95 -18.61 9.81
CA ASP A 196 -14.03 -19.32 10.69
C ASP A 196 -12.90 -18.41 11.22
N GLY A 197 -12.85 -17.13 10.84
CA GLY A 197 -11.82 -16.16 11.27
C GLY A 197 -10.44 -16.36 10.64
N LYS A 198 -10.34 -17.15 9.56
CA LYS A 198 -9.10 -17.43 8.83
C LYS A 198 -8.77 -16.36 7.80
N ILE A 199 -9.79 -15.71 7.25
CA ILE A 199 -9.67 -14.47 6.46
C ILE A 199 -10.19 -13.33 7.33
N ASP A 200 -9.40 -12.26 7.44
CA ASP A 200 -9.78 -11.07 8.19
C ASP A 200 -11.06 -10.45 7.60
N ALA A 201 -12.04 -10.14 8.45
CA ALA A 201 -13.34 -9.65 8.02
C ALA A 201 -13.25 -8.30 7.30
N ASN A 202 -12.34 -7.41 7.70
CA ASN A 202 -12.17 -6.12 7.04
C ASN A 202 -11.52 -6.28 5.65
N ARG A 203 -10.61 -7.24 5.49
CA ARG A 203 -10.06 -7.59 4.17
C ARG A 203 -11.14 -8.11 3.22
N TYR A 204 -12.01 -9.01 3.69
CA TYR A 204 -13.13 -9.49 2.91
C TYR A 204 -14.15 -8.38 2.57
N GLU A 205 -14.46 -7.50 3.53
CA GLU A 205 -15.33 -6.35 3.29
C GLU A 205 -14.76 -5.42 2.22
N ASN A 206 -13.46 -5.12 2.26
CA ASN A 206 -12.78 -4.32 1.26
C ASN A 206 -12.75 -5.00 -0.12
N TYR A 207 -12.58 -6.33 -0.17
CA TYR A 207 -12.74 -7.11 -1.40
C TYR A 207 -14.14 -6.92 -2.01
N VAL A 208 -15.19 -7.10 -1.21
CA VAL A 208 -16.59 -6.95 -1.68
C VAL A 208 -16.84 -5.51 -2.15
N ARG A 209 -16.37 -4.49 -1.41
CA ARG A 209 -16.51 -3.08 -1.81
C ARG A 209 -15.82 -2.76 -3.14
N LEU A 210 -14.61 -3.29 -3.36
CA LEU A 210 -13.92 -3.16 -4.64
C LEU A 210 -14.67 -3.87 -5.77
N TYR A 211 -15.19 -5.07 -5.51
CA TYR A 211 -15.95 -5.82 -6.50
C TYR A 211 -17.24 -5.10 -6.92
N LEU A 212 -17.97 -4.56 -5.95
CA LEU A 212 -19.20 -3.80 -6.18
C LEU A 212 -18.94 -2.41 -6.79
N ASP A 213 -17.67 -2.00 -6.86
CA ASP A 213 -17.23 -0.69 -7.33
C ASP A 213 -17.88 0.46 -6.54
N GLU A 214 -18.11 0.27 -5.24
CA GLU A 214 -18.76 1.27 -4.38
C GLU A 214 -17.87 2.50 -4.11
N ASP A 215 -16.62 2.48 -4.56
CA ASP A 215 -15.59 3.50 -4.31
C ASP A 215 -15.19 4.30 -5.58
N THR A 216 -15.84 4.08 -6.74
CA THR A 216 -15.59 4.88 -7.95
C THR A 216 -16.01 6.33 -7.84
N LYS A 217 -16.78 6.70 -6.81
CA LYS A 217 -17.16 8.10 -6.55
C LYS A 217 -15.99 9.01 -6.16
N HIS A 218 -14.80 8.46 -5.89
CA HIS A 218 -13.58 9.22 -5.60
C HIS A 218 -12.55 9.24 -6.74
N ARG A 219 -12.96 8.93 -7.99
CA ARG A 219 -12.11 9.07 -9.19
C ARG A 219 -11.91 10.53 -9.69
N LEU A 220 -12.12 11.56 -8.86
CA LEU A 220 -11.96 12.98 -9.23
C LEU A 220 -11.02 13.71 -8.27
#